data_AF-S8EHW4-F1
#
_entry.id   AF-S8EHW4-F1
#
_cell.length_a   1.000
_cell.length_b   1.000
_cell.length_c   1.000
_cell.angle_alpha   90.00
_cell.angle_beta   90.00
_cell.angle_gamma   90.00
#
_symmetry.space_group_name_H-M   'P 1'
#
loop_
_entity.id
_entity.type
_entity.pdbx_description
1 polymer ?
#
loop_
_entity_poly.entity_id
_entity_poly.type
_entity_poly.pdbx_seq_one_letter_code
_entity_poly.pdbx_strand_id
1 'polypeptide(L)'
;MQLLQCSITLSPAVGCSNGEFEEKFSSNLCCSTRRIGRRRRRVLSIQKSTAGRVRAAAISQAAAVTEERSAETAESDVLKALSQIIDPDFGTDIVSCGFVKDLNVIKASGEVSFRLELTTPACPLKDTFERKAREMVAELPWVDNVQVTMSAQPSRPVFDGQLPAGIQKVSNIIAVSSCKGGVGKSTVAVNLAYTLAGMGARVGIFDADVYGPSLPTMVSPENRLLEMNPEKRSIIPTEYMGVKLVSFGFAGQGRAIMRGPMVSGVINQLLTTAEWGELDYLVIDMPPGTGDIQLTLCQIVPLSAAVIVTTPQKLAFIDVAKGVPCVAVVENMCHFDADGKRYHPFGRGSGSQVVREFGIPHLFELPIQPSLSASGDSGVPDVVADPQGEVAKTFQELGVCMVHQCAKIRQQASTSVTYEKSLKAIRVKLPSSEDEFFLHPATVRRNDRSAESVDEWTGEQKLRYGDIPEDIEPEEIQPMGNYAVSITWPNGFNQIAPYDQLRTMEHLIGVHHRPAKP
;
A
#
# COMPACT_ATOMS: atom_id res chain seq x y z
N MET A 1 53.59 20.51 -9.19
CA MET A 1 54.95 20.29 -9.71
C MET A 1 55.06 18.81 -10.08
N GLN A 2 55.55 18.51 -11.29
CA GLN A 2 56.06 17.21 -11.81
C GLN A 2 55.38 15.90 -11.33
N LEU A 3 54.60 15.21 -12.16
CA LEU A 3 54.94 14.45 -13.39
C LEU A 3 55.29 12.98 -13.11
N LEU A 4 54.47 12.08 -13.65
CA LEU A 4 54.92 10.82 -14.24
C LEU A 4 53.93 10.43 -15.36
N GLN A 5 54.26 10.84 -16.59
CA GLN A 5 53.72 10.25 -17.80
C GLN A 5 54.64 9.12 -18.26
N CYS A 6 54.07 8.07 -18.83
CA CYS A 6 54.70 7.35 -19.92
C CYS A 6 53.63 7.00 -20.96
N SER A 7 54.00 7.02 -22.25
CA SER A 7 53.08 7.19 -23.38
C SER A 7 53.58 6.41 -24.60
N ILE A 8 52.74 6.33 -25.66
CA ILE A 8 53.11 6.00 -27.07
C ILE A 8 53.29 4.46 -27.29
N THR A 9 52.88 3.78 -28.39
CA THR A 9 52.69 4.16 -29.82
C THR A 9 51.52 3.43 -30.53
N LEU A 10 51.21 3.81 -31.79
CA LEU A 10 50.18 3.22 -32.67
C LEU A 10 50.70 2.22 -33.74
N SER A 11 49.82 1.29 -34.18
CA SER A 11 49.59 0.81 -35.58
C SER A 11 50.68 0.06 -36.39
N PRO A 12 50.39 -0.56 -37.58
CA PRO A 12 49.11 -1.02 -38.18
C PRO A 12 49.10 -2.38 -38.99
N ALA A 13 47.88 -2.87 -39.31
CA ALA A 13 47.38 -3.42 -40.61
C ALA A 13 47.69 -4.84 -41.20
N VAL A 14 46.68 -5.28 -42.01
CA VAL A 14 46.64 -6.16 -43.21
C VAL A 14 46.07 -7.60 -43.10
N GLY A 15 45.02 -7.91 -43.89
CA GLY A 15 44.59 -9.28 -44.24
C GLY A 15 43.18 -9.45 -44.88
N CYS A 16 43.03 -9.18 -46.20
CA CYS A 16 41.98 -9.57 -47.19
C CYS A 16 40.67 -10.30 -46.75
N SER A 17 39.45 -9.88 -47.08
CA SER A 17 38.76 -9.72 -48.41
C SER A 17 38.53 -11.05 -49.17
N ASN A 18 37.42 -11.36 -49.88
CA ASN A 18 36.35 -10.59 -50.56
C ASN A 18 34.93 -11.21 -50.26
N GLY A 19 33.77 -10.89 -50.88
CA GLY A 19 33.37 -9.99 -51.98
C GLY A 19 31.82 -9.94 -52.18
N GLU A 20 31.34 -9.02 -53.01
CA GLU A 20 29.90 -8.72 -53.29
C GLU A 20 29.30 -9.58 -54.43
N PHE A 21 27.98 -9.50 -54.67
CA PHE A 21 27.29 -9.31 -55.97
C PHE A 21 25.74 -9.40 -55.80
N GLU A 22 25.02 -8.32 -56.16
CA GLU A 22 23.85 -8.22 -57.10
C GLU A 22 22.72 -9.30 -57.14
N GLU A 23 21.47 -9.05 -57.57
CA GLU A 23 20.79 -7.85 -58.11
C GLU A 23 19.23 -7.93 -57.92
N LYS A 24 18.61 -6.76 -57.63
CA LYS A 24 17.43 -6.10 -58.28
C LYS A 24 16.13 -6.82 -58.73
N PHE A 25 15.02 -6.08 -58.49
CA PHE A 25 13.79 -5.90 -59.33
C PHE A 25 12.80 -7.10 -59.42
N SER A 26 11.49 -6.92 -59.70
CA SER A 26 10.57 -5.78 -59.59
C SER A 26 9.09 -6.27 -59.64
N SER A 27 8.19 -5.33 -59.40
CA SER A 27 6.74 -5.35 -59.23
C SER A 27 5.80 -6.03 -60.27
N ASN A 28 4.55 -6.23 -59.81
CA ASN A 28 3.26 -6.00 -60.50
C ASN A 28 2.45 -7.11 -61.25
N LEU A 29 1.18 -7.17 -60.81
CA LEU A 29 -0.10 -7.35 -61.55
C LEU A 29 -0.44 -8.63 -62.38
N CYS A 30 -1.43 -9.35 -61.83
CA CYS A 30 -2.78 -9.55 -62.40
C CYS A 30 -3.06 -10.52 -63.60
N CYS A 31 -4.12 -11.32 -63.39
CA CYS A 31 -5.19 -11.70 -64.34
C CYS A 31 -5.18 -13.07 -65.11
N SER A 32 -6.23 -13.86 -64.81
CA SER A 32 -7.11 -14.61 -65.74
C SER A 32 -6.88 -16.10 -66.14
N THR A 33 -7.83 -16.94 -65.67
CA THR A 33 -8.62 -17.97 -66.41
C THR A 33 -8.00 -19.22 -67.10
N ARG A 34 -8.57 -20.40 -66.75
CA ARG A 34 -9.09 -21.50 -67.63
C ARG A 34 -9.87 -22.51 -66.71
N ARG A 35 -11.16 -22.86 -66.93
CA ARG A 35 -11.78 -23.81 -67.90
C ARG A 35 -11.19 -25.25 -67.80
N ILE A 36 -11.91 -26.39 -67.81
CA ILE A 36 -13.34 -26.81 -67.93
C ILE A 36 -13.44 -28.30 -67.46
N GLY A 37 -14.60 -28.83 -67.01
CA GLY A 37 -14.85 -30.29 -67.13
C GLY A 37 -16.02 -30.94 -66.37
N ARG A 38 -17.23 -30.95 -66.95
CA ARG A 38 -18.46 -31.61 -66.42
C ARG A 38 -18.38 -33.14 -66.26
N ARG A 39 -19.13 -33.70 -65.28
CA ARG A 39 -20.02 -34.87 -65.51
C ARG A 39 -21.36 -34.73 -64.75
N ARG A 40 -22.45 -35.25 -65.33
CA ARG A 40 -23.85 -34.99 -64.94
C ARG A 40 -24.32 -35.91 -63.79
N ARG A 41 -25.14 -35.36 -62.87
CA ARG A 41 -26.06 -36.14 -62.02
C ARG A 41 -27.34 -36.49 -62.80
N ARG A 42 -27.94 -37.64 -62.50
CA ARG A 42 -29.38 -37.91 -62.71
C ARG A 42 -30.09 -37.79 -61.36
N VAL A 43 -31.30 -37.24 -61.36
CA VAL A 43 -32.15 -37.12 -60.17
C VAL A 43 -32.99 -38.39 -60.04
N LEU A 44 -33.15 -38.90 -58.83
CA LEU A 44 -34.30 -39.69 -58.41
C LEU A 44 -34.61 -39.39 -56.94
N SER A 45 -35.89 -39.22 -56.65
CA SER A 45 -36.43 -38.66 -55.40
C SER A 45 -36.85 -39.73 -54.41
N ILE A 46 -36.47 -39.58 -53.13
CA ILE A 46 -37.23 -40.15 -52.01
C ILE A 46 -37.29 -39.11 -50.89
N GLN A 47 -38.48 -38.55 -50.65
CA GLN A 47 -38.79 -37.86 -49.39
C GLN A 47 -39.08 -38.91 -48.31
N LYS A 48 -38.47 -38.79 -47.13
CA LYS A 48 -39.05 -39.21 -45.84
C LYS A 48 -38.31 -38.60 -44.65
N SER A 49 -39.08 -38.19 -43.65
CA SER A 49 -38.70 -37.83 -42.26
C SER A 49 -37.60 -36.76 -42.03
N THR A 50 -37.88 -35.49 -42.32
CA THR A 50 -37.15 -34.33 -41.73
C THR A 50 -37.65 -33.95 -40.32
N ALA A 51 -38.84 -34.40 -39.90
CA ALA A 51 -39.46 -34.00 -38.63
C ALA A 51 -38.71 -34.47 -37.36
N GLY A 52 -37.93 -35.57 -37.43
CA GLY A 52 -37.22 -36.10 -36.27
C GLY A 52 -35.96 -35.31 -35.88
N ARG A 53 -35.22 -34.78 -36.85
CA ARG A 53 -33.94 -34.08 -36.59
C ARG A 53 -34.11 -32.65 -36.08
N VAL A 54 -35.19 -31.97 -36.48
CA VAL A 54 -35.47 -30.59 -36.02
C VAL A 54 -35.89 -30.57 -34.54
N ARG A 55 -36.65 -31.57 -34.07
CA ARG A 55 -36.98 -31.69 -32.64
C ARG A 55 -35.75 -31.94 -31.77
N ALA A 56 -34.83 -32.82 -32.18
CA ALA A 56 -33.64 -33.13 -31.39
C ALA A 56 -32.72 -31.91 -31.20
N ALA A 57 -32.49 -31.12 -32.25
CA ALA A 57 -31.67 -29.90 -32.18
C ALA A 57 -32.34 -28.78 -31.36
N ALA A 58 -33.66 -28.61 -31.48
CA ALA A 58 -34.40 -27.66 -30.67
C ALA A 58 -34.42 -28.04 -29.18
N ILE A 59 -34.46 -29.34 -28.86
CA ILE A 59 -34.37 -29.84 -27.48
C ILE A 59 -32.95 -29.63 -26.91
N SER A 60 -31.88 -29.84 -27.68
CA SER A 60 -30.52 -29.59 -27.16
C SER A 60 -30.22 -28.10 -26.98
N GLN A 61 -30.73 -27.22 -27.85
CA GLN A 61 -30.62 -25.77 -27.65
C GLN A 61 -31.46 -25.30 -26.46
N ALA A 62 -32.68 -25.83 -26.28
CA ALA A 62 -33.49 -25.51 -25.09
C ALA A 62 -32.84 -26.01 -23.80
N ALA A 63 -32.25 -27.22 -23.81
CA ALA A 63 -31.53 -27.78 -22.66
C ALA A 63 -30.31 -26.91 -22.29
N ALA A 64 -29.45 -26.57 -23.25
CA ALA A 64 -28.28 -25.71 -23.00
C ALA A 64 -28.68 -24.33 -22.42
N VAL A 65 -29.71 -23.67 -22.98
CA VAL A 65 -30.25 -22.40 -22.47
C VAL A 65 -30.90 -22.54 -21.09
N THR A 66 -31.34 -23.75 -20.72
CA THR A 66 -31.86 -24.04 -19.37
C THR A 66 -30.73 -24.32 -18.37
N GLU A 67 -29.67 -25.01 -18.80
CA GLU A 67 -28.45 -25.27 -18.01
C GLU A 67 -27.71 -23.96 -17.71
N GLU A 68 -27.46 -23.11 -18.71
CA GLU A 68 -26.84 -21.78 -18.55
C GLU A 68 -27.62 -20.91 -17.54
N ARG A 69 -28.95 -20.80 -17.69
CA ARG A 69 -29.79 -20.07 -16.73
C ARG A 69 -29.81 -20.69 -15.32
N SER A 70 -29.62 -22.01 -15.22
CA SER A 70 -29.56 -22.70 -13.92
C SER A 70 -28.22 -22.53 -13.21
N ALA A 71 -27.15 -22.23 -13.97
CA ALA A 71 -25.82 -21.87 -13.49
C ALA A 71 -25.76 -20.40 -13.05
N GLU A 72 -26.22 -19.46 -13.88
CA GLU A 72 -26.31 -18.02 -13.52
C GLU A 72 -27.09 -17.80 -12.22
N THR A 73 -28.18 -18.56 -12.01
CA THR A 73 -28.96 -18.49 -10.76
C THR A 73 -28.23 -19.11 -9.57
N ALA A 74 -27.49 -20.20 -9.74
CA ALA A 74 -26.71 -20.83 -8.67
C ALA A 74 -25.50 -19.98 -8.24
N GLU A 75 -24.78 -19.36 -9.19
CA GLU A 75 -23.71 -18.40 -8.91
C GLU A 75 -24.24 -17.17 -8.16
N SER A 76 -25.39 -16.62 -8.59
CA SER A 76 -26.05 -15.51 -7.90
C SER A 76 -26.41 -15.85 -6.45
N ASP A 77 -26.85 -17.08 -6.17
CA ASP A 77 -27.19 -17.51 -4.81
C ASP A 77 -25.95 -17.71 -3.92
N VAL A 78 -24.84 -18.23 -4.46
CA VAL A 78 -23.54 -18.29 -3.77
C VAL A 78 -23.02 -16.88 -3.45
N LEU A 79 -23.09 -15.96 -4.41
CA LEU A 79 -22.65 -14.57 -4.19
C LEU A 79 -23.50 -13.86 -3.12
N LYS A 80 -24.82 -14.09 -3.05
CA LYS A 80 -25.68 -13.56 -1.96
C LYS A 80 -25.38 -14.17 -0.59
N ALA A 81 -24.92 -15.42 -0.53
CA ALA A 81 -24.50 -16.04 0.73
C ALA A 81 -23.18 -15.39 1.21
N LEU A 82 -22.22 -15.21 0.29
CA LEU A 82 -20.93 -14.59 0.57
C LEU A 82 -21.06 -13.09 0.89
N SER A 83 -22.00 -12.36 0.30
CA SER A 83 -22.22 -10.93 0.56
C SER A 83 -22.78 -10.60 1.96
N GLN A 84 -23.03 -11.62 2.81
CA GLN A 84 -23.35 -11.43 4.22
C GLN A 84 -22.08 -11.32 5.10
N ILE A 85 -20.93 -11.71 4.56
CA ILE A 85 -19.65 -11.59 5.25
C ILE A 85 -19.13 -10.17 5.04
N ILE A 86 -19.39 -9.32 6.03
CA ILE A 86 -18.86 -7.96 6.10
C ILE A 86 -17.39 -8.02 6.50
N ASP A 87 -16.54 -7.35 5.72
CA ASP A 87 -15.16 -7.05 6.09
C ASP A 87 -15.17 -5.89 7.11
N PRO A 88 -14.63 -6.07 8.33
CA PRO A 88 -14.68 -5.05 9.38
C PRO A 88 -13.67 -3.91 9.17
N ASP A 89 -12.74 -4.03 8.21
CA ASP A 89 -11.87 -2.94 7.81
C ASP A 89 -12.54 -2.02 6.79
N PHE A 90 -13.30 -2.59 5.86
CA PHE A 90 -13.94 -1.80 4.79
C PHE A 90 -15.42 -1.49 5.07
N GLY A 91 -16.01 -2.07 6.12
CA GLY A 91 -17.42 -1.88 6.49
C GLY A 91 -18.42 -2.35 5.44
N THR A 92 -17.94 -3.14 4.46
CA THR A 92 -18.61 -3.53 3.21
C THR A 92 -18.39 -5.03 3.02
N ASP A 93 -19.23 -5.69 2.22
CA ASP A 93 -19.16 -7.14 2.04
C ASP A 93 -18.02 -7.61 1.12
N ILE A 94 -17.54 -8.84 1.32
CA ILE A 94 -16.42 -9.41 0.56
C ILE A 94 -16.67 -9.58 -0.95
N VAL A 95 -17.93 -9.57 -1.41
CA VAL A 95 -18.27 -9.65 -2.85
C VAL A 95 -18.15 -8.27 -3.48
N SER A 96 -18.70 -7.23 -2.84
CA SER A 96 -18.52 -5.83 -3.24
C SER A 96 -17.05 -5.38 -3.16
N CYS A 97 -16.29 -5.86 -2.17
CA CYS A 97 -14.84 -5.68 -2.12
C CYS A 97 -14.08 -6.46 -3.22
N GLY A 98 -14.77 -7.33 -3.97
CA GLY A 98 -14.22 -8.06 -5.11
C GLY A 98 -13.25 -9.19 -4.72
N PHE A 99 -13.27 -9.67 -3.47
CA PHE A 99 -12.33 -10.71 -2.99
C PHE A 99 -12.66 -12.10 -3.53
N VAL A 100 -13.91 -12.35 -3.92
CA VAL A 100 -14.31 -13.61 -4.55
C VAL A 100 -13.78 -13.67 -5.99
N LYS A 101 -12.85 -14.59 -6.25
CA LYS A 101 -12.28 -14.92 -7.57
C LYS A 101 -12.54 -16.38 -7.90
N ASP A 102 -12.40 -16.73 -9.18
CA ASP A 102 -12.48 -18.11 -9.69
C ASP A 102 -13.68 -18.91 -9.16
N LEU A 103 -14.86 -18.26 -9.06
CA LEU A 103 -16.09 -18.94 -8.67
C LEU A 103 -16.47 -19.95 -9.76
N ASN A 104 -16.60 -21.21 -9.37
CA ASN A 104 -17.05 -22.30 -10.21
C ASN A 104 -18.07 -23.15 -9.43
N VAL A 105 -19.24 -23.37 -10.03
CA VAL A 105 -20.42 -23.94 -9.38
C VAL A 105 -20.96 -25.09 -10.22
N ILE A 106 -20.90 -26.32 -9.70
CA ILE A 106 -21.37 -27.52 -10.38
C ILE A 106 -22.62 -28.05 -9.65
N LYS A 107 -23.77 -27.44 -9.98
CA LYS A 107 -25.08 -27.75 -9.37
C LYS A 107 -25.50 -29.22 -9.49
N ALA A 108 -24.95 -29.96 -10.46
CA ALA A 108 -25.24 -31.38 -10.67
C ALA A 108 -24.51 -32.33 -9.70
N SER A 109 -23.39 -31.90 -9.10
CA SER A 109 -22.62 -32.64 -8.09
C SER A 109 -22.66 -32.00 -6.69
N GLY A 110 -23.34 -30.85 -6.55
CA GLY A 110 -23.36 -30.08 -5.31
C GLY A 110 -22.02 -29.42 -4.96
N GLU A 111 -21.08 -29.33 -5.91
CA GLU A 111 -19.73 -28.84 -5.68
C GLU A 111 -19.62 -27.33 -5.96
N VAL A 112 -19.09 -26.59 -4.99
CA VAL A 112 -18.79 -25.16 -5.12
C VAL A 112 -17.32 -24.93 -4.78
N SER A 113 -16.58 -24.34 -5.72
CA SER A 113 -15.17 -23.98 -5.54
C SER A 113 -14.97 -22.49 -5.83
N PHE A 114 -14.29 -21.77 -4.95
CA PHE A 114 -13.92 -20.37 -5.16
C PHE A 114 -12.63 -20.00 -4.44
N ARG A 115 -12.01 -18.92 -4.90
CA ARG A 115 -10.83 -18.32 -4.28
C ARG A 115 -11.24 -17.04 -3.54
N LEU A 116 -10.80 -16.89 -2.30
CA LEU A 116 -10.88 -15.62 -1.57
C LEU A 116 -9.51 -14.96 -1.62
N GLU A 117 -9.42 -13.88 -2.39
CA GLU A 117 -8.21 -13.09 -2.63
C GLU A 117 -8.20 -11.85 -1.74
N LEU A 118 -7.42 -11.89 -0.66
CA LEU A 118 -7.31 -10.81 0.32
C LEU A 118 -6.31 -9.73 -0.14
N THR A 119 -6.47 -8.51 0.40
CA THR A 119 -5.65 -7.33 0.06
C THR A 119 -4.20 -7.41 0.56
N THR A 120 -3.91 -8.30 1.50
CA THR A 120 -2.59 -8.48 2.14
C THR A 120 -2.46 -9.90 2.71
N PRO A 121 -1.29 -10.56 2.56
CA PRO A 121 -1.07 -11.91 3.10
C PRO A 121 -1.13 -11.95 4.63
N ALA A 122 -0.82 -10.84 5.32
CA ALA A 122 -0.91 -10.71 6.76
C ALA A 122 -2.30 -10.32 7.28
N CYS A 123 -3.37 -10.54 6.51
CA CYS A 123 -4.74 -10.29 6.97
C CYS A 123 -5.08 -11.23 8.14
N PRO A 124 -5.30 -10.72 9.37
CA PRO A 124 -5.52 -11.56 10.55
C PRO A 124 -6.90 -12.24 10.54
N LEU A 125 -7.79 -11.81 9.64
CA LEU A 125 -9.14 -12.35 9.49
C LEU A 125 -9.21 -13.55 8.54
N LYS A 126 -8.10 -13.93 7.89
CA LYS A 126 -8.03 -15.00 6.88
C LYS A 126 -8.79 -16.27 7.30
N ASP A 127 -8.46 -16.82 8.46
CA ASP A 127 -9.07 -18.08 8.94
C ASP A 127 -10.54 -17.90 9.33
N THR A 128 -10.92 -16.69 9.79
CA THR A 128 -12.31 -16.35 10.10
C THR A 128 -13.14 -16.20 8.84
N PHE A 129 -12.59 -15.61 7.77
CA PHE A 129 -13.23 -15.51 6.47
C PHE A 129 -13.33 -16.88 5.78
N GLU A 130 -12.28 -17.70 5.79
CA GLU A 130 -12.35 -19.07 5.24
C GLU A 130 -13.46 -19.87 5.91
N ARG A 131 -13.49 -19.87 7.26
CA ARG A 131 -14.48 -20.60 8.03
C ARG A 131 -15.90 -20.09 7.76
N LYS A 132 -16.14 -18.77 7.87
CA LYS A 132 -17.47 -18.19 7.60
C LYS A 132 -17.91 -18.44 6.17
N ALA A 133 -17.03 -18.30 5.18
CA ALA A 133 -17.37 -18.53 3.77
C ALA A 133 -17.72 -20.00 3.51
N ARG A 134 -17.00 -20.94 4.13
CA ARG A 134 -17.36 -22.37 4.08
C ARG A 134 -18.70 -22.65 4.75
N GLU A 135 -18.95 -22.10 5.93
CA GLU A 135 -20.21 -22.23 6.68
C GLU A 135 -21.40 -21.69 5.84
N MET A 136 -21.35 -20.43 5.40
CA MET A 136 -22.45 -19.76 4.68
C MET A 136 -22.79 -20.41 3.33
N VAL A 137 -21.79 -20.96 2.61
CA VAL A 137 -22.02 -21.64 1.33
C VAL A 137 -22.52 -23.07 1.52
N ALA A 138 -22.13 -23.75 2.61
CA ALA A 138 -22.63 -25.09 2.94
C ALA A 138 -24.09 -25.09 3.47
N GLU A 139 -24.63 -23.94 3.90
CA GLU A 139 -26.05 -23.81 4.26
C GLU A 139 -27.00 -23.80 3.03
N LEU A 140 -26.47 -23.68 1.80
CA LEU A 140 -27.29 -23.71 0.58
C LEU A 140 -27.85 -25.13 0.34
N PRO A 141 -29.18 -25.32 0.15
CA PRO A 141 -29.81 -26.66 0.14
C PRO A 141 -29.40 -27.63 -0.98
N TRP A 142 -28.56 -27.19 -1.91
CA TRP A 142 -28.08 -27.96 -3.06
C TRP A 142 -26.56 -28.15 -3.06
N VAL A 143 -25.87 -27.72 -2.00
CA VAL A 143 -24.41 -27.80 -1.86
C VAL A 143 -24.02 -28.97 -0.97
N ASP A 144 -23.23 -29.89 -1.53
CA ASP A 144 -22.70 -31.07 -0.85
C ASP A 144 -21.22 -30.90 -0.45
N ASN A 145 -20.45 -30.07 -1.19
CA ASN A 145 -19.02 -29.88 -0.96
C ASN A 145 -18.56 -28.45 -1.29
N VAL A 146 -17.75 -27.85 -0.41
CA VAL A 146 -17.26 -26.47 -0.54
C VAL A 146 -15.74 -26.39 -0.43
N GLN A 147 -15.08 -26.06 -1.54
CA GLN A 147 -13.64 -25.83 -1.61
C GLN A 147 -13.32 -24.34 -1.65
N VAL A 148 -12.91 -23.80 -0.50
CA VAL A 148 -12.41 -22.42 -0.39
C VAL A 148 -10.89 -22.43 -0.52
N THR A 149 -10.34 -21.63 -1.44
CA THR A 149 -8.89 -21.41 -1.57
C THR A 149 -8.54 -19.99 -1.14
N MET A 150 -7.77 -19.84 -0.07
CA MET A 150 -7.30 -18.51 0.37
C MET A 150 -6.05 -18.09 -0.41
N SER A 151 -6.08 -16.90 -1.02
CA SER A 151 -4.92 -16.22 -1.57
C SER A 151 -4.84 -14.79 -1.06
N ALA A 152 -3.71 -14.13 -1.33
CA ALA A 152 -3.59 -12.68 -1.17
C ALA A 152 -2.84 -12.11 -2.35
N GLN A 153 -3.21 -10.91 -2.80
CA GLN A 153 -2.43 -10.19 -3.80
C GLN A 153 -1.39 -9.28 -3.11
N PRO A 154 -0.13 -9.32 -3.56
CA PRO A 154 0.79 -8.21 -3.42
C PRO A 154 0.12 -6.92 -3.89
N SER A 155 -0.21 -6.05 -2.96
CA SER A 155 -0.82 -4.77 -3.32
C SER A 155 0.19 -3.93 -4.10
N ARG A 156 -0.26 -3.29 -5.19
CA ARG A 156 0.57 -2.33 -5.93
C ARG A 156 0.92 -1.12 -5.02
N PRO A 157 2.06 -0.44 -5.26
CA PRO A 157 2.41 0.76 -4.50
C PRO A 157 1.30 1.79 -4.54
N VAL A 158 1.07 2.48 -3.43
CA VAL A 158 0.00 3.50 -3.29
C VAL A 158 0.32 4.78 -4.09
N PHE A 159 1.56 4.94 -4.56
CA PHE A 159 2.07 6.16 -5.16
C PHE A 159 2.41 5.94 -6.64
N ASP A 160 1.70 6.66 -7.51
CA ASP A 160 1.83 6.61 -8.98
C ASP A 160 2.97 7.51 -9.51
N GLY A 161 3.85 7.97 -8.62
CA GLY A 161 5.02 8.79 -8.95
C GLY A 161 6.23 7.96 -9.43
N GLN A 162 7.27 8.64 -9.90
CA GLN A 162 8.58 8.02 -10.15
C GLN A 162 9.26 7.65 -8.83
N LEU A 163 8.85 6.53 -8.24
CA LEU A 163 9.50 5.95 -7.06
C LEU A 163 10.93 5.51 -7.40
N PRO A 164 11.90 5.70 -6.48
CA PRO A 164 13.23 5.13 -6.64
C PRO A 164 13.18 3.61 -6.80
N ALA A 165 14.00 3.07 -7.70
CA ALA A 165 13.89 1.69 -8.18
C ALA A 165 13.91 0.62 -7.07
N GLY A 166 14.67 0.83 -5.99
CA GLY A 166 14.72 -0.10 -4.85
C GLY A 166 13.39 -0.22 -4.09
N ILE A 167 12.63 0.87 -3.94
CA ILE A 167 11.37 0.88 -3.18
C ILE A 167 10.11 0.76 -4.07
N GLN A 168 10.26 0.77 -5.40
CA GLN A 168 9.14 0.70 -6.35
C GLN A 168 8.29 -0.58 -6.22
N LYS A 169 8.81 -1.66 -5.61
CA LYS A 169 8.10 -2.93 -5.40
C LYS A 169 7.63 -3.14 -3.95
N VAL A 170 7.63 -2.09 -3.14
CA VAL A 170 7.19 -2.13 -1.74
C VAL A 170 5.74 -1.63 -1.66
N SER A 171 4.84 -2.45 -1.11
CA SER A 171 3.41 -2.12 -1.03
C SER A 171 3.10 -1.06 0.03
N ASN A 172 3.71 -1.15 1.22
CA ASN A 172 3.56 -0.21 2.33
C ASN A 172 4.92 0.14 2.94
N ILE A 173 5.10 1.39 3.35
CA ILE A 173 6.27 1.84 4.11
C ILE A 173 5.81 2.41 5.45
N ILE A 174 6.26 1.82 6.55
CA ILE A 174 5.90 2.21 7.93
C ILE A 174 7.11 2.89 8.56
N ALA A 175 6.98 4.15 8.94
CA ALA A 175 8.00 4.85 9.73
C ALA A 175 7.79 4.61 11.23
N VAL A 176 8.83 4.19 11.94
CA VAL A 176 8.86 4.11 13.40
C VAL A 176 9.76 5.23 13.89
N SER A 177 9.18 6.21 14.59
CA SER A 177 9.85 7.46 14.94
C SER A 177 9.73 7.78 16.44
N SER A 178 10.63 8.63 16.95
CA SER A 178 10.65 9.05 18.35
C SER A 178 11.26 10.42 18.53
N CYS A 179 10.59 11.27 19.29
CA CYS A 179 11.01 12.66 19.56
C CYS A 179 12.23 12.78 20.49
N LYS A 180 12.66 11.68 21.13
CA LYS A 180 13.81 11.59 22.05
C LYS A 180 14.59 10.30 21.76
N GLY A 181 15.91 10.33 21.92
CA GLY A 181 16.73 9.11 21.93
C GLY A 181 16.47 8.25 23.18
N GLY A 182 16.75 6.95 23.10
CA GLY A 182 16.68 6.04 24.24
C GLY A 182 15.28 5.53 24.65
N VAL A 183 14.22 5.90 23.93
CA VAL A 183 12.83 5.46 24.24
C VAL A 183 12.49 4.02 23.79
N GLY A 184 13.45 3.27 23.22
CA GLY A 184 13.22 1.93 22.66
C GLY A 184 12.59 1.91 21.26
N LYS A 185 12.75 2.98 20.47
CA LYS A 185 12.28 3.09 19.08
C LYS A 185 12.68 1.87 18.23
N SER A 186 13.96 1.52 18.21
CA SER A 186 14.49 0.38 17.45
C SER A 186 13.93 -0.95 17.96
N THR A 187 13.69 -1.07 19.27
CA THR A 187 13.01 -2.23 19.87
C THR A 187 11.60 -2.41 19.31
N VAL A 188 10.84 -1.33 19.17
CA VAL A 188 9.51 -1.37 18.54
C VAL A 188 9.62 -1.67 17.05
N ALA A 189 10.54 -1.04 16.32
CA ALA A 189 10.71 -1.25 14.88
C ALA A 189 11.05 -2.69 14.53
N VAL A 190 12.02 -3.29 15.23
CA VAL A 190 12.41 -4.69 15.04
C VAL A 190 11.25 -5.62 15.37
N ASN A 191 10.68 -5.54 16.57
CA ASN A 191 9.61 -6.46 16.97
C ASN A 191 8.34 -6.32 16.11
N LEU A 192 8.01 -5.10 15.63
CA LEU A 192 6.94 -4.90 14.66
C LEU A 192 7.24 -5.59 13.32
N ALA A 193 8.45 -5.47 12.79
CA ALA A 193 8.85 -6.12 11.55
C ALA A 193 8.74 -7.66 11.63
N TYR A 194 9.25 -8.26 12.71
CA TYR A 194 9.14 -9.71 12.93
C TYR A 194 7.71 -10.17 13.23
N THR A 195 6.87 -9.33 13.84
CA THR A 195 5.44 -9.63 14.00
C THR A 195 4.73 -9.67 12.66
N LEU A 196 4.92 -8.67 11.79
CA LEU A 196 4.34 -8.65 10.45
C LEU A 196 4.80 -9.85 9.61
N ALA A 197 6.07 -10.26 9.75
CA ALA A 197 6.60 -11.46 9.10
C ALA A 197 5.98 -12.75 9.67
N GLY A 198 5.81 -12.84 10.99
CA GLY A 198 5.10 -13.94 11.66
C GLY A 198 3.62 -14.04 11.27
N MET A 199 2.99 -12.93 10.88
CA MET A 199 1.65 -12.89 10.28
C MET A 199 1.64 -13.32 8.79
N GLY A 200 2.80 -13.61 8.18
CA GLY A 200 2.92 -14.10 6.81
C GLY A 200 3.20 -13.04 5.75
N ALA A 201 3.51 -11.79 6.12
CA ALA A 201 3.95 -10.78 5.15
C ALA A 201 5.42 -10.95 4.74
N ARG A 202 5.75 -10.50 3.52
CA ARG A 202 7.14 -10.27 3.09
C ARG A 202 7.59 -8.93 3.66
N VAL A 203 8.53 -8.95 4.60
CA VAL A 203 8.93 -7.77 5.37
C VAL A 203 10.41 -7.42 5.16
N GLY A 204 10.67 -6.12 5.02
CA GLY A 204 12.00 -5.54 5.19
C GLY A 204 12.04 -4.61 6.40
N ILE A 205 13.21 -4.45 7.00
CA ILE A 205 13.50 -3.38 7.96
C ILE A 205 14.78 -2.62 7.54
N PHE A 206 14.66 -1.30 7.53
CA PHE A 206 15.74 -0.36 7.25
C PHE A 206 16.06 0.44 8.51
N ASP A 207 17.29 0.33 8.98
CA ASP A 207 17.85 1.11 10.09
C ASP A 207 18.50 2.38 9.54
N ALA A 208 17.82 3.51 9.77
CA ALA A 208 18.25 4.83 9.33
C ALA A 208 18.98 5.62 10.44
N ASP A 209 19.22 5.03 11.62
CA ASP A 209 20.04 5.65 12.66
C ASP A 209 21.54 5.38 12.43
N VAL A 210 22.13 6.21 11.56
CA VAL A 210 23.56 6.12 11.20
C VAL A 210 24.50 6.40 12.39
N TYR A 211 24.04 7.11 13.42
CA TYR A 211 24.87 7.46 14.58
C TYR A 211 24.80 6.44 15.72
N GLY A 212 23.66 5.77 15.89
CA GLY A 212 23.44 4.70 16.87
C GLY A 212 22.74 3.47 16.28
N PRO A 213 23.29 2.83 15.21
CA PRO A 213 22.62 1.74 14.52
C PRO A 213 22.44 0.57 15.48
N SER A 214 21.18 0.27 15.79
CA SER A 214 20.81 -0.72 16.80
C SER A 214 20.49 -2.08 16.18
N LEU A 215 20.06 -2.11 14.91
CA LEU A 215 19.66 -3.33 14.22
C LEU A 215 20.74 -4.44 14.26
N PRO A 216 22.05 -4.19 14.02
CA PRO A 216 23.08 -5.23 14.01
C PRO A 216 23.35 -5.93 15.36
N THR A 217 22.86 -5.36 16.46
CA THR A 217 22.90 -5.95 17.81
C THR A 217 21.62 -6.73 18.09
N MET A 218 20.48 -6.17 17.69
CA MET A 218 19.15 -6.74 17.94
C MET A 218 18.83 -7.99 17.10
N VAL A 219 19.52 -8.19 15.97
CA VAL A 219 19.39 -9.40 15.14
C VAL A 219 20.77 -9.98 14.82
N SER A 220 20.86 -11.31 14.73
CA SER A 220 22.13 -12.03 14.50
C SER A 220 22.14 -12.84 13.19
N PRO A 221 22.13 -12.18 12.02
CA PRO A 221 22.37 -12.87 10.74
C PRO A 221 23.78 -13.46 10.65
N GLU A 222 23.91 -14.50 9.82
CA GLU A 222 25.20 -15.14 9.51
C GLU A 222 26.16 -14.16 8.83
N ASN A 223 25.64 -13.39 7.87
CA ASN A 223 26.36 -12.31 7.20
C ASN A 223 26.02 -10.97 7.87
N ARG A 224 27.03 -10.24 8.35
CA ARG A 224 26.87 -8.94 9.01
C ARG A 224 27.50 -7.79 8.21
N LEU A 225 27.74 -8.01 6.92
CA LEU A 225 28.31 -7.04 6.00
C LEU A 225 27.31 -6.64 4.92
N LEU A 226 27.29 -5.35 4.55
CA LEU A 226 26.57 -4.89 3.36
C LEU A 226 27.28 -5.42 2.11
N GLU A 227 26.62 -6.31 1.39
CA GLU A 227 27.09 -6.77 0.09
C GLU A 227 26.61 -5.84 -1.03
N MET A 228 27.52 -5.50 -1.94
CA MET A 228 27.16 -4.82 -3.18
C MET A 228 27.10 -5.81 -4.34
N ASN A 229 26.04 -5.74 -5.12
CA ASN A 229 25.96 -6.39 -6.41
C ASN A 229 26.96 -5.72 -7.39
N PRO A 230 27.99 -6.41 -7.87
CA PRO A 230 29.04 -5.80 -8.68
C PRO A 230 28.55 -5.35 -10.07
N GLU A 231 27.50 -5.99 -10.61
CA GLU A 231 26.95 -5.68 -11.93
C GLU A 231 25.99 -4.49 -11.87
N LYS A 232 25.03 -4.55 -10.94
CA LYS A 232 23.96 -3.55 -10.80
C LYS A 232 24.36 -2.34 -9.96
N ARG A 233 25.44 -2.42 -9.17
CA ARG A 233 25.86 -1.45 -8.13
C ARG A 233 24.80 -1.18 -7.05
N SER A 234 23.84 -2.10 -6.92
CA SER A 234 22.83 -2.15 -5.87
C SER A 234 23.36 -2.80 -4.60
N ILE A 235 22.66 -2.61 -3.49
CA ILE A 235 22.95 -3.27 -2.21
C ILE A 235 22.08 -4.52 -2.11
N ILE A 236 22.66 -5.64 -1.72
CA ILE A 236 21.93 -6.88 -1.44
C ILE A 236 21.54 -6.83 0.04
N PRO A 237 20.23 -6.81 0.39
CA PRO A 237 19.82 -6.86 1.79
C PRO A 237 20.26 -8.17 2.44
N THR A 238 20.78 -8.08 3.67
CA THR A 238 21.00 -9.26 4.52
C THR A 238 19.64 -9.86 4.87
N GLU A 239 19.54 -11.18 5.06
CA GLU A 239 18.30 -11.83 5.51
C GLU A 239 18.50 -12.51 6.86
N TYR A 240 17.51 -12.39 7.75
CA TYR A 240 17.44 -13.14 9.01
C TYR A 240 16.00 -13.57 9.27
N MET A 241 15.78 -14.88 9.46
CA MET A 241 14.47 -15.47 9.77
C MET A 241 13.33 -14.96 8.86
N GLY A 242 13.59 -14.80 7.55
CA GLY A 242 12.61 -14.34 6.56
C GLY A 242 12.39 -12.83 6.47
N VAL A 243 13.12 -12.03 7.25
CA VAL A 243 13.08 -10.55 7.19
C VAL A 243 14.34 -10.02 6.52
N LYS A 244 14.17 -9.12 5.53
CA LYS A 244 15.28 -8.42 4.88
C LYS A 244 15.76 -7.24 5.71
N LEU A 245 17.07 -7.07 5.83
CA LEU A 245 17.73 -6.13 6.71
C LEU A 245 18.68 -5.23 5.92
N VAL A 246 18.59 -3.92 6.12
CA VAL A 246 19.62 -2.97 5.72
C VAL A 246 19.90 -2.03 6.89
N SER A 247 21.15 -1.91 7.30
CA SER A 247 21.63 -0.96 8.31
C SER A 247 22.98 -0.43 7.90
N PHE A 248 23.25 0.86 8.18
CA PHE A 248 24.60 1.39 8.07
C PHE A 248 25.59 0.67 9.01
N GLY A 249 25.12 0.10 10.12
CA GLY A 249 25.98 -0.68 11.01
C GLY A 249 26.51 -1.99 10.41
N PHE A 250 26.01 -2.44 9.26
CA PHE A 250 26.60 -3.53 8.47
C PHE A 250 27.68 -3.05 7.48
N ALA A 251 27.99 -1.74 7.37
CA ALA A 251 28.96 -1.20 6.41
C ALA A 251 30.44 -1.49 6.75
N GLY A 252 30.73 -2.32 7.76
CA GLY A 252 32.08 -2.69 8.19
C GLY A 252 32.69 -1.78 9.26
N GLN A 253 33.91 -2.09 9.71
CA GLN A 253 34.55 -1.34 10.78
C GLN A 253 35.09 0.02 10.32
N GLY A 254 34.23 1.03 10.43
CA GLY A 254 34.60 2.43 10.36
C GLY A 254 33.46 3.30 10.85
N ARG A 255 33.51 3.76 12.11
CA ARG A 255 32.69 4.89 12.58
C ARG A 255 33.20 6.18 11.92
N ALA A 256 33.01 6.29 10.61
CA ALA A 256 33.33 7.49 9.86
C ALA A 256 32.51 8.64 10.46
N ILE A 257 33.18 9.69 10.91
CA ILE A 257 32.50 10.89 11.42
C ILE A 257 31.97 11.66 10.20
N MET A 258 30.81 11.23 9.72
CA MET A 258 30.14 11.82 8.56
C MET A 258 29.45 13.13 8.95
N ARG A 259 29.55 14.14 8.09
CA ARG A 259 28.79 15.39 8.24
C ARG A 259 27.37 15.18 7.72
N GLY A 260 26.37 15.83 8.34
CA GLY A 260 24.93 15.64 8.08
C GLY A 260 24.53 15.43 6.61
N PRO A 261 24.95 16.29 5.64
CA PRO A 261 24.58 16.11 4.23
C PRO A 261 25.08 14.78 3.61
N MET A 262 26.23 14.26 4.06
CA MET A 262 26.72 12.94 3.61
C MET A 262 25.91 11.80 4.24
N VAL A 263 25.41 11.98 5.47
CA VAL A 263 24.54 10.99 6.14
C VAL A 263 23.22 10.84 5.41
N SER A 264 22.55 11.96 5.06
CA SER A 264 21.34 11.91 4.23
C SER A 264 21.59 11.27 2.86
N GLY A 265 22.74 11.55 2.23
CA GLY A 265 23.14 10.91 0.97
C GLY A 265 23.32 9.40 1.08
N VAL A 266 23.99 8.91 2.13
CA VAL A 266 24.15 7.47 2.39
C VAL A 266 22.81 6.81 2.69
N ILE A 267 21.99 7.40 3.56
CA ILE A 267 20.65 6.87 3.89
C ILE A 267 19.79 6.75 2.63
N ASN A 268 19.78 7.79 1.78
CA ASN A 268 19.11 7.75 0.48
C ASN A 268 19.63 6.62 -0.41
N GLN A 269 20.95 6.46 -0.53
CA GLN A 269 21.55 5.36 -1.31
C GLN A 269 21.15 3.99 -0.75
N LEU A 270 21.32 3.75 0.56
CA LEU A 270 20.98 2.49 1.22
C LEU A 270 19.52 2.10 0.97
N LEU A 271 18.60 3.05 1.04
CA LEU A 271 17.17 2.79 0.88
C LEU A 271 16.75 2.62 -0.58
N THR A 272 17.28 3.46 -1.49
CA THR A 272 16.81 3.53 -2.89
C THR A 272 17.55 2.61 -3.85
N THR A 273 18.75 2.12 -3.50
CA THR A 273 19.53 1.18 -4.33
C THR A 273 19.60 -0.23 -3.76
N ALA A 274 18.95 -0.52 -2.63
CA ALA A 274 18.85 -1.89 -2.11
C ALA A 274 17.85 -2.75 -2.91
N GLU A 275 18.21 -4.02 -3.12
CA GLU A 275 17.39 -5.04 -3.79
C GLU A 275 16.34 -5.63 -2.83
N TRP A 276 15.48 -4.77 -2.28
CA TRP A 276 14.35 -5.16 -1.42
C TRP A 276 13.47 -6.23 -2.07
N GLY A 277 13.31 -6.19 -3.40
CA GLY A 277 12.42 -7.08 -4.13
C GLY A 277 10.96 -6.72 -3.85
N GLU A 278 10.07 -7.71 -3.85
CA GLU A 278 8.66 -7.48 -3.51
C GLU A 278 8.45 -7.63 -2.00
N LEU A 279 8.02 -6.55 -1.35
CA LEU A 279 7.71 -6.50 0.07
C LEU A 279 6.30 -5.98 0.28
N ASP A 280 5.57 -6.60 1.20
CA ASP A 280 4.25 -6.12 1.61
C ASP A 280 4.38 -4.96 2.62
N TYR A 281 5.45 -4.98 3.43
CA TYR A 281 5.80 -3.91 4.38
C TYR A 281 7.32 -3.67 4.43
N LEU A 282 7.73 -2.40 4.41
CA LEU A 282 9.08 -1.96 4.77
C LEU A 282 8.99 -1.09 6.03
N VAL A 283 9.59 -1.55 7.13
CA VAL A 283 9.66 -0.81 8.39
C VAL A 283 10.93 0.04 8.37
N ILE A 284 10.81 1.36 8.58
CA ILE A 284 11.95 2.27 8.69
C ILE A 284 12.12 2.66 10.16
N ASP A 285 13.23 2.25 10.77
CA ASP A 285 13.65 2.74 12.08
C ASP A 285 14.32 4.11 11.90
N MET A 286 13.54 5.18 12.08
CA MET A 286 13.96 6.56 11.80
C MET A 286 15.09 6.98 12.78
N PRO A 287 15.99 7.90 12.43
CA PRO A 287 16.92 8.47 13.42
C PRO A 287 16.14 9.23 14.52
N PRO A 288 16.67 9.37 15.76
CA PRO A 288 15.96 10.01 16.86
C PRO A 288 15.86 11.54 16.75
N GLY A 289 14.87 12.12 17.43
CA GLY A 289 14.69 13.58 17.50
C GLY A 289 13.72 14.08 16.43
N THR A 290 14.02 15.25 15.86
CA THR A 290 13.24 15.89 14.78
C THR A 290 14.13 16.60 13.74
N GLY A 291 15.41 16.23 13.67
CA GLY A 291 16.40 16.90 12.81
C GLY A 291 16.25 16.59 11.31
N ASP A 292 16.99 17.35 10.50
CA ASP A 292 16.93 17.37 9.03
C ASP A 292 16.87 16.01 8.33
N ILE A 293 17.50 14.97 8.92
CA ILE A 293 17.53 13.61 8.35
C ILE A 293 16.12 12.98 8.34
N GLN A 294 15.30 13.19 9.39
CA GLN A 294 13.92 12.69 9.40
C GLN A 294 13.08 13.38 8.31
N LEU A 295 13.18 14.71 8.22
CA LEU A 295 12.46 15.49 7.20
C LEU A 295 12.89 15.09 5.79
N THR A 296 14.19 14.88 5.57
CA THR A 296 14.75 14.40 4.31
C THR A 296 14.20 13.01 3.94
N LEU A 297 14.10 12.10 4.92
CA LEU A 297 13.49 10.77 4.72
C LEU A 297 12.01 10.87 4.33
N CYS A 298 11.22 11.69 5.03
CA CYS A 298 9.80 11.92 4.71
C CYS A 298 9.58 12.57 3.32
N GLN A 299 10.58 13.28 2.78
CA GLN A 299 10.55 13.86 1.44
C GLN A 299 10.96 12.88 0.33
N ILE A 300 11.90 11.98 0.61
CA ILE A 300 12.39 10.97 -0.35
C ILE A 300 11.41 9.79 -0.46
N VAL A 301 10.76 9.45 0.65
CA VAL A 301 10.05 8.19 0.84
C VAL A 301 8.58 8.48 1.10
N PRO A 302 7.65 7.94 0.29
CA PRO A 302 6.23 8.17 0.50
C PRO A 302 5.71 7.21 1.58
N LEU A 303 5.79 7.66 2.83
CA LEU A 303 5.43 6.89 4.01
C LEU A 303 3.91 6.62 4.04
N SER A 304 3.54 5.36 4.17
CA SER A 304 2.14 4.90 4.20
C SER A 304 1.51 5.08 5.59
N ALA A 305 2.30 4.93 6.64
CA ALA A 305 1.88 5.07 8.04
C ALA A 305 3.07 5.43 8.94
N ALA A 306 2.80 6.07 10.07
CA ALA A 306 3.78 6.30 11.14
C ALA A 306 3.33 5.72 12.49
N VAL A 307 4.30 5.17 13.22
CA VAL A 307 4.19 4.74 14.62
C VAL A 307 5.12 5.60 15.46
N ILE A 308 4.60 6.22 16.52
CA ILE A 308 5.36 7.09 17.41
C ILE A 308 5.72 6.34 18.69
N VAL A 309 7.01 6.18 18.96
CA VAL A 309 7.52 5.54 20.16
C VAL A 309 7.94 6.60 21.18
N THR A 310 7.51 6.42 22.42
CA THR A 310 7.69 7.40 23.48
C THR A 310 7.73 6.76 24.87
N THR A 311 7.92 7.58 25.92
CA THR A 311 7.83 7.18 27.33
C THR A 311 6.96 8.17 28.12
N PRO A 312 6.48 7.81 29.33
CA PRO A 312 5.60 8.67 30.14
C PRO A 312 6.17 10.04 30.54
N GLN A 313 7.49 10.25 30.48
CA GLN A 313 8.18 11.44 31.00
C GLN A 313 8.07 12.68 30.08
N LYS A 314 6.83 13.09 29.83
CA LYS A 314 6.42 14.26 29.05
C LYS A 314 6.72 14.12 27.55
N LEU A 315 5.64 14.15 26.78
CA LEU A 315 5.62 13.97 25.34
C LEU A 315 6.05 15.25 24.62
N ALA A 316 6.67 15.09 23.45
CA ALA A 316 7.16 16.20 22.61
C ALA A 316 6.76 15.95 21.13
N PHE A 317 5.47 15.72 20.89
CA PHE A 317 4.91 15.58 19.54
C PHE A 317 5.00 16.92 18.81
N ILE A 318 6.03 17.08 17.96
CA ILE A 318 6.18 18.30 17.16
C ILE A 318 6.34 17.99 15.65
N ASP A 319 7.16 17.03 15.22
CA ASP A 319 7.57 17.02 13.79
C ASP A 319 7.26 15.77 12.93
N VAL A 320 6.71 14.67 13.47
CA VAL A 320 6.29 13.53 12.60
C VAL A 320 4.95 13.83 11.88
N ALA A 321 4.27 14.91 12.24
CA ALA A 321 2.91 15.22 11.82
C ALA A 321 2.78 15.91 10.43
N LYS A 322 3.87 16.29 9.77
CA LYS A 322 3.81 16.99 8.48
C LYS A 322 3.72 16.02 7.30
N GLY A 323 2.49 15.62 6.98
CA GLY A 323 2.13 14.93 5.73
C GLY A 323 2.07 13.40 5.78
N VAL A 324 2.30 12.77 6.93
CA VAL A 324 2.24 11.30 7.09
C VAL A 324 1.12 10.90 8.06
N PRO A 325 0.25 9.93 7.73
CA PRO A 325 -0.76 9.43 8.66
C PRO A 325 -0.12 8.79 9.90
N CYS A 326 -0.24 9.45 11.05
CA CYS A 326 0.16 8.86 12.34
C CYS A 326 -0.94 7.90 12.81
N VAL A 327 -0.62 6.60 12.84
CA VAL A 327 -1.60 5.55 13.08
C VAL A 327 -1.63 5.13 14.54
N ALA A 328 -0.47 4.99 15.18
CA ALA A 328 -0.37 4.49 16.55
C ALA A 328 0.71 5.19 17.37
N VAL A 329 0.45 5.30 18.68
CA VAL A 329 1.46 5.63 19.69
C VAL A 329 1.82 4.37 20.47
N VAL A 330 3.11 4.14 20.68
CA VAL A 330 3.63 3.10 21.58
C VAL A 330 4.29 3.80 22.78
N GLU A 331 3.62 3.76 23.94
CA GLU A 331 4.16 4.27 25.20
C GLU A 331 4.96 3.15 25.88
N ASN A 332 6.26 3.17 25.62
CA ASN A 332 7.21 2.19 26.13
C ASN A 332 7.62 2.50 27.58
N MET A 333 8.08 1.48 28.29
CA MET A 333 8.54 1.55 29.68
C MET A 333 7.49 2.13 30.65
N CYS A 334 6.20 1.92 30.37
CA CYS A 334 5.11 2.64 31.03
C CYS A 334 4.73 2.09 32.42
N HIS A 335 4.98 0.80 32.66
CA HIS A 335 4.73 0.13 33.94
C HIS A 335 5.63 -1.08 34.14
N PHE A 336 5.67 -1.62 35.35
CA PHE A 336 6.15 -2.98 35.64
C PHE A 336 5.31 -3.61 36.75
N ASP A 337 5.20 -4.93 36.75
CA ASP A 337 4.47 -5.68 37.76
C ASP A 337 5.45 -6.38 38.72
N ALA A 338 5.27 -6.15 40.02
CA ALA A 338 6.06 -6.75 41.10
C ALA A 338 5.16 -7.01 42.31
N ASP A 339 5.39 -8.10 43.04
CA ASP A 339 4.64 -8.46 44.25
C ASP A 339 3.10 -8.44 44.07
N GLY A 340 2.61 -8.82 42.88
CA GLY A 340 1.19 -8.80 42.52
C GLY A 340 0.59 -7.40 42.30
N LYS A 341 1.43 -6.36 42.13
CA LYS A 341 1.02 -4.97 41.96
C LYS A 341 1.72 -4.30 40.78
N ARG A 342 0.95 -3.50 40.03
CA ARG A 342 1.45 -2.65 38.94
C ARG A 342 2.03 -1.34 39.45
N TYR A 343 3.24 -1.01 39.03
CA TYR A 343 3.98 0.20 39.35
C TYR A 343 4.23 1.02 38.09
N HIS A 344 4.08 2.34 38.18
CA HIS A 344 4.34 3.29 37.10
C HIS A 344 5.51 4.21 37.52
N PRO A 345 6.78 3.80 37.28
CA PRO A 345 7.95 4.53 37.80
C PRO A 345 8.09 5.94 37.23
N PHE A 346 7.48 6.19 36.07
CA PHE A 346 7.51 7.46 35.36
C PHE A 346 6.19 8.24 35.43
N GLY A 347 5.27 7.83 36.32
CA GLY A 347 3.92 8.37 36.42
C GLY A 347 2.94 7.64 35.50
N ARG A 348 1.64 7.88 35.71
CA ARG A 348 0.59 7.39 34.79
C ARG A 348 0.70 8.18 33.48
N GLY A 349 0.75 7.45 32.37
CA GLY A 349 1.21 7.94 31.07
C GLY A 349 0.49 9.17 30.52
N SER A 350 1.13 9.82 29.56
CA SER A 350 0.53 10.94 28.81
C SER A 350 0.05 10.52 27.41
N GLY A 351 0.23 9.26 26.99
CA GLY A 351 -0.25 8.76 25.70
C GLY A 351 -1.76 8.94 25.52
N SER A 352 -2.55 8.73 26.58
CA SER A 352 -4.01 8.99 26.57
C SER A 352 -4.39 10.49 26.46
N GLN A 353 -3.48 11.42 26.75
CA GLN A 353 -3.69 12.84 26.46
C GLN A 353 -3.39 13.12 24.99
N VAL A 354 -2.28 12.59 24.49
CA VAL A 354 -1.85 12.75 23.10
C VAL A 354 -2.80 12.11 22.08
N VAL A 355 -3.37 10.94 22.36
CA VAL A 355 -4.44 10.33 21.56
C VAL A 355 -5.60 11.31 21.36
N ARG A 356 -5.96 12.06 22.41
CA ARG A 356 -7.05 13.05 22.37
C ARG A 356 -6.65 14.38 21.73
N GLU A 357 -5.42 14.83 21.95
CA GLU A 357 -4.91 16.12 21.45
C GLU A 357 -4.52 16.07 19.97
N PHE A 358 -3.96 14.94 19.51
CA PHE A 358 -3.48 14.73 18.13
C PHE A 358 -4.39 13.81 17.30
N GLY A 359 -5.50 13.33 17.85
CA GLY A 359 -6.47 12.48 17.16
C GLY A 359 -5.95 11.10 16.73
N ILE A 360 -4.83 10.63 17.30
CA ILE A 360 -4.21 9.36 16.94
C ILE A 360 -5.05 8.21 17.51
N PRO A 361 -5.63 7.32 16.69
CA PRO A 361 -6.71 6.44 17.15
C PRO A 361 -6.26 5.28 18.06
N HIS A 362 -4.97 4.93 18.09
CA HIS A 362 -4.47 3.73 18.78
C HIS A 362 -3.29 4.04 19.71
N LEU A 363 -3.35 3.51 20.94
CA LEU A 363 -2.29 3.56 21.95
C LEU A 363 -1.97 2.14 22.41
N PHE A 364 -0.69 1.80 22.40
CA PHE A 364 -0.15 0.54 22.90
C PHE A 364 0.83 0.81 24.04
N GLU A 365 0.72 0.06 25.13
CA GLU A 365 1.53 0.22 26.34
C GLU A 365 2.50 -0.96 26.47
N LEU A 366 3.81 -0.69 26.51
CA LEU A 366 4.82 -1.74 26.71
C LEU A 366 5.42 -1.67 28.14
N PRO A 367 5.51 -2.81 28.86
CA PRO A 367 6.09 -2.87 30.20
C PRO A 367 7.62 -2.75 30.20
N ILE A 368 8.18 -2.39 31.35
CA ILE A 368 9.60 -2.57 31.67
C ILE A 368 9.79 -4.04 32.05
N GLN A 369 10.03 -4.89 31.05
CA GLN A 369 10.22 -6.33 31.23
C GLN A 369 11.69 -6.72 30.96
N PRO A 370 12.33 -7.54 31.83
CA PRO A 370 13.70 -7.99 31.63
C PRO A 370 13.94 -8.74 30.31
N SER A 371 12.97 -9.55 29.83
CA SER A 371 13.08 -10.26 28.54
C SER A 371 13.16 -9.27 27.38
N LEU A 372 12.26 -8.28 27.33
CA LEU A 372 12.23 -7.27 26.30
C LEU A 372 13.53 -6.46 26.27
N SER A 373 14.07 -6.10 27.44
CA SER A 373 15.38 -5.44 27.52
C SER A 373 16.52 -6.34 27.05
N ALA A 374 16.55 -7.61 27.46
CA ALA A 374 17.58 -8.56 27.06
C ALA A 374 17.51 -8.93 25.57
N SER A 375 16.32 -8.91 24.97
CA SER A 375 16.12 -9.18 23.53
C SER A 375 16.97 -8.25 22.66
N GLY A 376 17.11 -6.98 23.06
CA GLY A 376 17.90 -5.97 22.37
C GLY A 376 19.39 -6.27 22.24
N ASP A 377 19.95 -7.03 23.20
CA ASP A 377 21.35 -7.43 23.22
C ASP A 377 21.56 -8.91 22.80
N SER A 378 20.50 -9.71 22.79
CA SER A 378 20.56 -11.16 22.54
C SER A 378 20.76 -11.55 21.07
N GLY A 379 20.48 -10.63 20.13
CA GLY A 379 20.45 -10.93 18.71
C GLY A 379 19.20 -11.67 18.23
N VAL A 380 18.18 -11.83 19.08
CA VAL A 380 16.86 -12.41 18.75
C VAL A 380 15.76 -11.48 19.28
N PRO A 381 14.78 -11.06 18.45
CA PRO A 381 13.65 -10.24 18.89
C PRO A 381 12.77 -10.93 19.95
N ASP A 382 12.21 -10.17 20.90
CA ASP A 382 11.35 -10.69 21.97
C ASP A 382 10.13 -11.44 21.40
N VAL A 383 9.51 -10.94 20.33
CA VAL A 383 8.37 -11.59 19.65
C VAL A 383 8.71 -12.94 18.99
N VAL A 384 10.00 -13.22 18.77
CA VAL A 384 10.50 -14.50 18.27
C VAL A 384 10.92 -15.41 19.42
N ALA A 385 11.50 -14.83 20.49
CA ALA A 385 11.97 -15.57 21.66
C ALA A 385 10.84 -16.05 22.59
N ASP A 386 9.79 -15.23 22.79
CA ASP A 386 8.57 -15.57 23.53
C ASP A 386 7.30 -15.16 22.77
N PRO A 387 6.88 -15.90 21.71
CA PRO A 387 5.72 -15.55 20.89
C PRO A 387 4.36 -15.59 21.62
N GLN A 388 4.33 -16.04 22.89
CA GLN A 388 3.12 -16.17 23.72
C GLN A 388 3.11 -15.21 24.93
N GLY A 389 4.19 -14.47 25.13
CA GLY A 389 4.35 -13.48 26.20
C GLY A 389 3.40 -12.29 26.09
N GLU A 390 3.31 -11.50 27.17
CA GLU A 390 2.48 -10.28 27.21
C GLU A 390 2.93 -9.26 26.16
N VAL A 391 4.25 -9.01 26.07
CA VAL A 391 4.87 -8.13 25.07
C VAL A 391 4.58 -8.59 23.65
N ALA A 392 4.67 -9.90 23.36
CA ALA A 392 4.38 -10.43 22.03
C ALA A 392 2.90 -10.24 21.64
N LYS A 393 1.96 -10.32 22.59
CA LYS A 393 0.54 -10.01 22.34
C LYS A 393 0.34 -8.53 22.00
N THR A 394 0.96 -7.62 22.75
CA THR A 394 0.88 -6.18 22.44
C THR A 394 1.47 -5.87 21.05
N PHE A 395 2.56 -6.55 20.65
CA PHE A 395 3.08 -6.44 19.30
C PHE A 395 2.16 -7.04 18.24
N GLN A 396 1.52 -8.19 18.50
CA GLN A 396 0.50 -8.77 17.60
C GLN A 396 -0.68 -7.81 17.40
N GLU A 397 -1.19 -7.20 18.47
CA GLU A 397 -2.26 -6.18 18.40
C GLU A 397 -1.82 -4.94 17.60
N LEU A 398 -0.57 -4.47 17.80
CA LEU A 398 0.02 -3.39 17.00
C LEU A 398 0.16 -3.79 15.52
N GLY A 399 0.60 -5.02 15.23
CA GLY A 399 0.74 -5.57 13.88
C GLY A 399 -0.60 -5.65 13.15
N VAL A 400 -1.63 -6.22 13.80
CA VAL A 400 -3.03 -6.21 13.34
C VAL A 400 -3.51 -4.79 13.04
N CYS A 401 -3.27 -3.86 13.95
CA CYS A 401 -3.61 -2.45 13.76
C CYS A 401 -2.90 -1.85 12.54
N MET A 402 -1.59 -2.07 12.37
CA MET A 402 -0.85 -1.58 11.19
C MET A 402 -1.39 -2.18 9.89
N VAL A 403 -1.67 -3.49 9.84
CA VAL A 403 -2.23 -4.16 8.67
C VAL A 403 -3.57 -3.52 8.27
N HIS A 404 -4.50 -3.41 9.21
CA HIS A 404 -5.84 -2.85 9.00
C HIS A 404 -5.78 -1.38 8.55
N GLN A 405 -4.92 -0.57 9.19
CA GLN A 405 -4.85 0.86 8.94
C GLN A 405 -4.11 1.19 7.64
N CYS A 406 -3.05 0.46 7.29
CA CYS A 406 -2.43 0.54 5.97
C CYS A 406 -3.41 0.15 4.86
N ALA A 407 -4.26 -0.87 5.07
CA ALA A 407 -5.29 -1.26 4.11
C ALA A 407 -6.37 -0.17 3.94
N LYS A 408 -6.82 0.45 5.05
CA LYS A 408 -7.73 1.60 5.05
C LYS A 408 -7.14 2.80 4.32
N ILE A 409 -5.91 3.20 4.64
CA ILE A 409 -5.19 4.30 3.99
C ILE A 409 -5.05 4.04 2.48
N ARG A 410 -4.75 2.79 2.07
CA ARG A 410 -4.67 2.42 0.65
C ARG A 410 -6.00 2.58 -0.11
N GLN A 411 -7.12 2.14 0.45
CA GLN A 411 -8.43 2.39 -0.21
C GLN A 411 -8.81 3.87 -0.15
N GLN A 412 -8.49 4.56 0.94
CA GLN A 412 -8.69 5.99 1.08
C GLN A 412 -7.82 6.83 0.12
N ALA A 413 -6.74 6.28 -0.44
CA ALA A 413 -6.00 6.90 -1.55
C ALA A 413 -6.80 6.97 -2.87
N SER A 414 -8.00 6.37 -2.96
CA SER A 414 -8.98 6.72 -4.01
C SER A 414 -9.63 8.11 -3.78
N THR A 415 -9.30 8.82 -2.71
CA THR A 415 -9.77 10.20 -2.45
C THR A 415 -9.01 11.18 -3.34
N SER A 416 -9.50 11.40 -4.55
CA SER A 416 -8.94 12.40 -5.46
C SER A 416 -9.66 13.74 -5.28
N VAL A 417 -8.94 14.75 -4.79
CA VAL A 417 -9.34 16.15 -4.93
C VAL A 417 -8.44 16.79 -5.99
N THR A 418 -9.02 17.18 -7.12
CA THR A 418 -8.27 17.71 -8.28
C THR A 418 -8.99 18.91 -8.87
N TYR A 419 -8.24 19.83 -9.49
CA TYR A 419 -8.83 20.97 -10.20
C TYR A 419 -8.98 20.67 -11.69
N GLU A 420 -10.22 20.55 -12.17
CA GLU A 420 -10.53 20.33 -13.59
C GLU A 420 -10.67 21.66 -14.32
N LYS A 421 -9.57 22.13 -14.94
CA LYS A 421 -9.50 23.40 -15.70
C LYS A 421 -10.55 23.53 -16.80
N SER A 422 -10.99 22.42 -17.40
CA SER A 422 -12.06 22.35 -18.41
C SER A 422 -13.43 22.74 -17.85
N LEU A 423 -13.67 22.50 -16.57
CA LEU A 423 -14.94 22.73 -15.88
C LEU A 423 -14.87 23.92 -14.91
N LYS A 424 -13.68 24.48 -14.68
CA LYS A 424 -13.36 25.46 -13.62
C LYS A 424 -13.88 25.01 -12.24
N ALA A 425 -13.78 23.71 -11.96
CA ALA A 425 -14.33 23.11 -10.76
C ALA A 425 -13.28 22.26 -10.02
N ILE A 426 -13.39 22.22 -8.70
CA ILE A 426 -12.66 21.27 -7.86
C ILE A 426 -13.49 19.99 -7.84
N ARG A 427 -13.00 18.94 -8.49
CA ARG A 427 -13.56 17.59 -8.44
C ARG A 427 -13.16 16.94 -7.13
N VAL A 428 -14.14 16.41 -6.41
CA VAL A 428 -13.95 15.70 -5.15
C VAL A 428 -14.54 14.30 -5.31
N LYS A 429 -13.68 13.29 -5.20
CA LYS A 429 -14.08 11.89 -4.97
C LYS A 429 -13.75 11.56 -3.52
N LEU A 430 -14.75 11.14 -2.73
CA LEU A 430 -14.57 10.70 -1.35
C LEU A 430 -14.51 9.17 -1.28
N PRO A 431 -13.88 8.58 -0.25
CA PRO A 431 -13.65 7.13 -0.20
C PRO A 431 -14.89 6.33 0.26
N SER A 432 -15.93 7.02 0.72
CA SER A 432 -17.19 6.42 1.22
C SER A 432 -18.39 6.60 0.28
N SER A 433 -18.18 7.14 -0.93
CA SER A 433 -19.19 7.24 -1.98
C SER A 433 -18.59 6.89 -3.35
N GLU A 434 -19.31 6.12 -4.15
CA GLU A 434 -18.98 6.00 -5.59
C GLU A 434 -19.21 7.35 -6.31
N ASP A 435 -20.13 8.17 -5.79
CA ASP A 435 -20.44 9.49 -6.29
C ASP A 435 -19.23 10.45 -6.17
N GLU A 436 -18.84 10.99 -7.32
CA GLU A 436 -17.99 12.16 -7.44
C GLU A 436 -18.85 13.44 -7.48
N PHE A 437 -18.39 14.51 -6.84
CA PHE A 437 -19.05 15.80 -6.89
C PHE A 437 -18.07 16.93 -7.21
N PHE A 438 -18.62 18.03 -7.72
CA PHE A 438 -17.84 19.17 -8.19
C PHE A 438 -18.18 20.39 -7.35
N LEU A 439 -17.16 21.09 -6.85
CA LEU A 439 -17.29 22.32 -6.07
C LEU A 439 -16.75 23.50 -6.87
N HIS A 440 -17.42 24.65 -6.75
CA HIS A 440 -16.89 25.90 -7.31
C HIS A 440 -15.72 26.40 -6.43
N PRO A 441 -14.56 26.80 -7.00
CA PRO A 441 -13.40 27.23 -6.22
C PRO A 441 -13.72 28.39 -5.26
N ALA A 442 -14.50 29.37 -5.69
CA ALA A 442 -14.91 30.48 -4.83
C ALA A 442 -15.75 30.01 -3.63
N THR A 443 -16.59 28.97 -3.79
CA THR A 443 -17.36 28.37 -2.68
C THR A 443 -16.44 27.71 -1.66
N VAL A 444 -15.39 27.01 -2.11
CA VAL A 444 -14.39 26.41 -1.22
C VAL A 444 -13.60 27.50 -0.48
N ARG A 445 -13.16 28.56 -1.17
CA ARG A 445 -12.43 29.69 -0.56
C ARG A 445 -13.28 30.46 0.45
N ARG A 446 -14.57 30.71 0.16
CA ARG A 446 -15.53 31.40 1.05
C ARG A 446 -15.83 30.62 2.33
N ASN A 447 -15.79 29.29 2.25
CA ASN A 447 -16.01 28.41 3.40
C ASN A 447 -14.73 28.17 4.23
N ASP A 448 -13.65 28.91 4.01
CA ASP A 448 -12.46 28.78 4.85
C ASP A 448 -12.76 29.07 6.34
N ARG A 449 -12.25 28.18 7.20
CA ARG A 449 -12.38 28.19 8.67
C ARG A 449 -11.02 28.18 9.39
N SER A 450 -9.93 28.39 8.66
CA SER A 450 -8.59 28.52 9.24
C SER A 450 -8.49 29.73 10.18
N ALA A 451 -7.53 29.69 11.13
CA ALA A 451 -7.34 30.73 12.13
C ALA A 451 -7.05 32.13 11.54
N GLU A 452 -6.46 32.19 10.35
CA GLU A 452 -6.23 33.46 9.64
C GLU A 452 -7.54 34.09 9.14
N SER A 453 -8.54 33.27 8.81
CA SER A 453 -9.82 33.66 8.23
C SER A 453 -10.97 33.83 9.24
N VAL A 454 -10.74 33.56 10.52
CA VAL A 454 -11.71 33.70 11.62
C VAL A 454 -11.15 34.64 12.68
N ASP A 455 -11.97 35.47 13.31
CA ASP A 455 -11.55 36.27 14.46
C ASP A 455 -11.42 35.42 15.74
N GLU A 456 -10.26 35.47 16.39
CA GLU A 456 -9.93 34.65 17.56
C GLU A 456 -10.78 34.97 18.81
N TRP A 457 -11.40 36.17 18.86
CA TRP A 457 -12.15 36.65 20.02
C TRP A 457 -13.67 36.62 19.79
N THR A 458 -14.15 36.78 18.54
CA THR A 458 -15.59 36.74 18.22
C THR A 458 -16.05 35.45 17.55
N GLY A 459 -15.14 34.69 16.93
CA GLY A 459 -15.47 33.52 16.11
C GLY A 459 -16.14 33.84 14.77
N GLU A 460 -16.25 35.12 14.39
CA GLU A 460 -16.83 35.55 13.12
C GLU A 460 -15.83 35.37 11.96
N GLN A 461 -16.31 35.03 10.76
CA GLN A 461 -15.47 34.98 9.56
C GLN A 461 -15.02 36.39 9.17
N LYS A 462 -13.72 36.56 8.98
CA LYS A 462 -13.10 37.81 8.49
C LYS A 462 -13.35 38.05 7.01
N LEU A 463 -13.53 36.98 6.23
CA LEU A 463 -13.80 37.01 4.79
C LEU A 463 -15.25 37.43 4.50
N ARG A 464 -15.43 38.49 3.72
CA ARG A 464 -16.75 38.90 3.21
C ARG A 464 -16.96 38.31 1.82
N TYR A 465 -18.23 38.12 1.45
CA TYR A 465 -18.63 37.47 0.19
C TYR A 465 -17.97 38.09 -1.06
N GLY A 466 -17.78 39.42 -1.06
CA GLY A 466 -17.18 40.17 -2.17
C GLY A 466 -15.64 40.21 -2.21
N ASP A 467 -14.94 39.65 -1.22
CA ASP A 467 -13.47 39.71 -1.14
C ASP A 467 -12.80 38.62 -2.00
N ILE A 468 -13.59 37.68 -2.55
CA ILE A 468 -13.12 36.50 -3.30
C ILE A 468 -13.68 36.57 -4.73
N PRO A 469 -12.82 36.66 -5.77
CA PRO A 469 -13.24 36.62 -7.16
C PRO A 469 -13.96 35.30 -7.52
N GLU A 470 -14.99 35.37 -8.35
CA GLU A 470 -15.68 34.16 -8.85
C GLU A 470 -14.82 33.33 -9.80
N ASP A 471 -13.82 33.94 -10.44
CA ASP A 471 -12.87 33.30 -11.35
C ASP A 471 -11.58 32.83 -10.65
N ILE A 472 -11.55 32.79 -9.31
CA ILE A 472 -10.40 32.27 -8.56
C ILE A 472 -10.09 30.82 -8.94
N GLU A 473 -8.85 30.54 -9.29
CA GLU A 473 -8.35 29.19 -9.57
C GLU A 473 -7.29 28.80 -8.52
N PRO A 474 -7.29 27.56 -8.00
CA PRO A 474 -6.22 27.09 -7.12
C PRO A 474 -4.93 26.87 -7.94
N GLU A 475 -3.79 27.30 -7.40
CA GLU A 475 -2.48 27.04 -8.02
C GLU A 475 -2.06 25.59 -7.81
N GLU A 476 -2.30 25.07 -6.62
CA GLU A 476 -1.95 23.72 -6.21
C GLU A 476 -2.99 23.14 -5.25
N ILE A 477 -3.23 21.84 -5.35
CA ILE A 477 -4.08 21.07 -4.44
C ILE A 477 -3.27 19.83 -4.00
N GLN A 478 -3.03 19.71 -2.70
CA GLN A 478 -2.28 18.59 -2.11
C GLN A 478 -3.10 17.90 -1.00
N PRO A 479 -3.38 16.59 -1.07
CA PRO A 479 -4.00 15.84 0.02
C PRO A 479 -3.16 15.90 1.31
N MET A 480 -3.79 16.20 2.45
CA MET A 480 -3.16 16.25 3.77
C MET A 480 -3.63 15.06 4.61
N GLY A 481 -3.18 13.88 4.22
CA GLY A 481 -3.64 12.61 4.81
C GLY A 481 -5.13 12.38 4.58
N ASN A 482 -5.82 11.82 5.58
CA ASN A 482 -7.17 11.28 5.41
C ASN A 482 -8.29 12.22 5.90
N TYR A 483 -7.96 13.44 6.35
CA TYR A 483 -8.92 14.35 6.98
C TYR A 483 -9.11 15.67 6.23
N ALA A 484 -8.14 16.11 5.43
CA ALA A 484 -8.19 17.40 4.74
C ALA A 484 -7.37 17.44 3.45
N VAL A 485 -7.56 18.51 2.68
CA VAL A 485 -6.73 18.90 1.54
C VAL A 485 -6.14 20.30 1.78
N SER A 486 -4.87 20.50 1.42
CA SER A 486 -4.23 21.81 1.31
C SER A 486 -4.52 22.39 -0.07
N ILE A 487 -4.93 23.65 -0.13
CA ILE A 487 -5.20 24.37 -1.37
C ILE A 487 -4.41 25.68 -1.35
N THR A 488 -3.42 25.78 -2.24
CA THR A 488 -2.63 27.00 -2.44
C THR A 488 -3.36 27.90 -3.43
N TRP A 489 -3.63 29.14 -3.02
CA TRP A 489 -4.34 30.14 -3.82
C TRP A 489 -3.38 31.21 -4.38
N PRO A 490 -3.74 31.92 -5.47
CA PRO A 490 -2.83 32.84 -6.19
C PRO A 490 -2.34 34.06 -5.39
N ASN A 491 -2.90 34.30 -4.21
CA ASN A 491 -2.43 35.32 -3.26
C ASN A 491 -1.39 34.78 -2.26
N GLY A 492 -0.89 33.56 -2.46
CA GLY A 492 0.05 32.87 -1.56
C GLY A 492 -0.60 32.29 -0.30
N PHE A 493 -1.93 32.38 -0.16
CA PHE A 493 -2.65 31.82 0.98
C PHE A 493 -2.80 30.30 0.82
N ASN A 494 -2.52 29.55 1.88
CA ASN A 494 -2.72 28.10 1.90
C ASN A 494 -3.89 27.72 2.82
N GLN A 495 -4.98 27.26 2.21
CA GLN A 495 -6.19 26.84 2.92
C GLN A 495 -6.15 25.34 3.22
N ILE A 496 -6.39 24.97 4.47
CA ILE A 496 -6.67 23.57 4.85
C ILE A 496 -8.19 23.38 4.88
N ALA A 497 -8.71 22.54 3.98
CA ALA A 497 -10.13 22.23 3.87
C ALA A 497 -10.41 20.76 4.25
N PRO A 498 -11.05 20.48 5.40
CA PRO A 498 -11.44 19.12 5.78
C PRO A 498 -12.40 18.46 4.78
N TYR A 499 -12.27 17.15 4.57
CA TYR A 499 -13.11 16.40 3.62
C TYR A 499 -14.60 16.41 4.00
N ASP A 500 -14.91 16.29 5.29
CA ASP A 500 -16.28 16.45 5.80
C ASP A 500 -16.85 17.84 5.50
N GLN A 501 -15.98 18.87 5.52
CA GLN A 501 -16.41 20.22 5.18
C GLN A 501 -16.75 20.33 3.68
N LEU A 502 -15.86 19.86 2.80
CA LEU A 502 -16.08 19.84 1.35
C LEU A 502 -17.39 19.11 0.99
N ARG A 503 -17.69 18.01 1.68
CA ARG A 503 -18.94 17.25 1.51
C ARG A 503 -20.19 18.09 1.77
N THR A 504 -20.16 18.99 2.76
CA THR A 504 -21.29 19.84 3.17
C THR A 504 -21.48 21.12 2.35
N MET A 505 -20.57 21.44 1.42
CA MET A 505 -20.68 22.63 0.57
C MET A 505 -21.71 22.42 -0.55
N GLU A 506 -22.16 23.50 -1.20
CA GLU A 506 -23.04 23.42 -2.37
C GLU A 506 -22.31 22.80 -3.57
N HIS A 507 -22.88 21.73 -4.14
CA HIS A 507 -22.33 21.02 -5.30
C HIS A 507 -22.83 21.62 -6.62
N LEU A 508 -21.99 21.60 -7.64
CA LEU A 508 -22.35 22.00 -9.00
C LEU A 508 -23.24 20.95 -9.66
N ILE A 509 -24.51 21.30 -9.88
CA ILE A 509 -25.52 20.42 -10.48
C ILE A 509 -25.38 20.40 -12.01
N GLY A 510 -25.40 19.20 -12.62
CA GLY A 510 -25.47 19.01 -14.08
C GLY A 510 -24.14 18.71 -14.78
N VAL A 511 -23.04 18.57 -14.04
CA VAL A 511 -21.72 18.18 -14.56
C VAL A 511 -21.66 16.67 -14.79
N HIS A 512 -22.40 16.18 -15.80
CA HIS A 512 -22.37 14.75 -16.15
C HIS A 512 -21.21 14.42 -17.09
N HIS A 513 -20.36 13.50 -16.65
CA HIS A 513 -19.24 12.97 -17.43
C HIS A 513 -19.75 12.29 -18.71
N ARG A 514 -19.45 12.86 -19.88
CA ARG A 514 -19.53 12.10 -21.14
C ARG A 514 -18.30 11.19 -21.20
N PRO A 515 -18.44 9.85 -21.15
CA PRO A 515 -17.29 8.98 -21.33
C PRO A 515 -16.66 9.27 -22.70
N ALA A 516 -15.33 9.39 -22.73
CA ALA A 516 -14.59 9.49 -23.97
C ALA A 516 -14.93 8.27 -24.85
N LYS A 517 -15.25 8.50 -26.13
CA LYS A 517 -15.46 7.41 -27.07
C LYS A 517 -14.15 6.61 -27.25
N PRO A 518 -14.25 5.29 -27.44
CA PRO A 518 -13.08 4.40 -27.60
C PRO A 518 -12.28 4.72 -28.87
#